data_AF-A0A1D1VXP7-F1
#
_entry.id   AF-A0A1D1VXP7-F1
#
_cell.length_a   1.000
_cell.length_b   1.000
_cell.length_c   1.000
_cell.angle_alpha   90.00
_cell.angle_beta   90.00
_cell.angle_gamma   90.00
#
_symmetry.space_group_name_H-M   'P 1'
#
loop_
_entity.id
_entity.type
_entity.pdbx_description
1 polymer ?
#
loop_
_entity_poly.entity_id
_entity_poly.type
_entity_poly.pdbx_seq_one_letter_code
_entity_poly.pdbx_strand_id
1 'polypeptide(L)'
;MTKKLSATSMLVGRVERTTTKKPAADIAENREFNAIHAGARVAAEHTIGILKGRFKSLKRLRVHIKGKKDLAWAVYWIRVCCILHNLLDKDPYDEEWTEEEANAEENEDDELVIHLQADSCQTGRMKREAVKQSVLGRY
;
A
#
# COMPACT_ATOMS: atom_id res chain seq x y z
N MET A 1 34.66 33.53 65.71
CA MET A 1 35.17 33.03 64.41
C MET A 1 35.39 31.54 64.59
N THR A 2 34.59 30.62 64.06
CA THR A 2 34.45 30.30 62.64
C THR A 2 33.09 29.64 62.38
N LYS A 3 32.42 30.07 61.30
CA LYS A 3 31.20 29.46 60.79
C LYS A 3 31.58 28.17 60.06
N LYS A 4 30.86 27.06 60.29
CA LYS A 4 30.71 26.00 59.30
C LYS A 4 29.24 25.58 59.24
N LEU A 5 28.55 26.10 58.24
CA LEU A 5 27.26 25.62 57.75
C LEU A 5 27.48 24.19 57.23
N SER A 6 26.86 23.21 57.89
CA SER A 6 26.83 21.83 57.40
C SER A 6 25.83 21.76 56.26
N ALA A 7 26.31 21.39 55.07
CA ALA A 7 25.55 21.37 53.84
C ALA A 7 24.40 20.36 53.93
N THR A 8 23.19 20.87 53.74
CA THR A 8 21.98 20.12 53.37
C THR A 8 22.26 19.35 52.08
N SER A 9 22.69 18.09 52.20
CA SER A 9 22.75 17.15 51.08
C SER A 9 21.32 16.70 50.80
N MET A 10 20.72 17.28 49.77
CA MET A 10 19.46 16.80 49.20
C MET A 10 19.66 15.34 48.79
N LEU A 11 19.07 14.41 49.56
CA LEU A 11 18.78 13.07 49.10
C LEU A 11 17.71 13.17 48.00
N VAL A 12 18.14 13.49 46.78
CA VAL A 12 17.36 13.21 45.59
C VAL A 12 17.24 11.70 45.53
N GLY A 13 16.06 11.19 45.89
CA GLY A 13 15.73 9.78 45.82
C GLY A 13 16.10 9.25 44.45
N ARG A 14 17.09 8.36 44.42
CA ARG A 14 17.43 7.55 43.26
C ARG A 14 16.18 6.72 42.96
N VAL A 15 15.38 7.15 41.98
CA VAL A 15 14.40 6.27 41.36
C VAL A 15 15.20 5.17 40.70
N GLU A 16 15.35 4.04 41.39
CA GLU A 16 15.78 2.81 40.75
C GLU A 16 14.78 2.55 39.64
N ARG A 17 15.22 2.80 38.40
CA ARG A 17 14.49 2.36 37.20
C ARG A 17 14.37 0.85 37.33
N THR A 18 13.19 0.38 37.69
CA THR A 18 12.84 -1.04 37.64
C THR A 18 13.29 -1.58 36.30
N THR A 19 14.10 -2.64 36.32
CA THR A 19 14.63 -3.32 35.13
C THR A 19 13.53 -3.46 34.09
N THR A 20 13.65 -2.76 32.97
CA THR A 20 12.70 -2.86 31.87
C THR A 20 12.62 -4.32 31.47
N LYS A 21 11.42 -4.92 31.57
CA LYS A 21 11.19 -6.28 31.04
C LYS A 21 11.68 -6.28 29.60
N LYS A 22 12.57 -7.22 29.26
CA LYS A 22 13.04 -7.37 27.88
C LYS A 22 11.82 -7.48 26.95
N PRO A 23 11.88 -6.88 25.74
CA PRO A 23 10.74 -6.92 24.84
C PRO A 23 10.35 -8.36 24.57
N ALA A 24 9.05 -8.65 24.52
CA ALA A 24 8.56 -10.01 24.28
C ALA A 24 9.14 -10.62 22.99
N ALA A 25 9.54 -9.80 22.01
CA ALA A 25 10.23 -10.20 20.80
C ALA A 25 11.62 -10.86 21.02
N ASP A 26 12.23 -10.72 22.20
CA ASP A 26 13.53 -11.32 22.53
C ASP A 26 13.42 -12.79 23.00
N ILE A 27 12.21 -13.25 23.29
CA ILE A 27 11.92 -14.67 23.54
C ILE A 27 12.13 -15.42 22.22
N ALA A 28 12.88 -16.54 22.23
CA ALA A 28 13.27 -17.26 21.02
C ALA A 28 12.07 -17.65 20.14
N GLU A 29 10.99 -18.16 20.74
CA GLU A 29 9.74 -18.51 20.05
C GLU A 29 9.12 -17.28 19.35
N ASN A 30 9.08 -16.14 20.03
CA ASN A 30 8.54 -14.91 19.46
C ASN A 30 9.43 -14.37 18.35
N ARG A 31 10.76 -14.57 18.43
CA ARG A 31 11.68 -14.17 17.36
C ARG A 31 11.44 -14.95 16.07
N GLU A 32 11.25 -16.27 16.19
CA GLU A 32 10.94 -17.13 15.05
C GLU A 32 9.56 -16.79 14.45
N PHE A 33 8.53 -16.67 15.28
CA PHE A 33 7.21 -16.24 14.85
C PHE A 33 7.26 -14.89 14.12
N ASN A 34 7.94 -13.90 14.71
CA ASN A 34 8.05 -12.56 14.13
C ASN A 34 8.81 -12.58 12.79
N ALA A 35 9.82 -13.43 12.63
CA ALA A 35 10.56 -13.55 11.37
C ALA A 35 9.66 -14.08 10.24
N ILE A 36 8.89 -15.14 10.50
CA ILE A 36 7.93 -15.70 9.54
C ILE A 36 6.84 -14.69 9.21
N HIS A 37 6.26 -14.06 10.24
CA HIS A 37 5.21 -13.06 10.07
C HIS A 37 5.71 -11.84 9.28
N ALA A 38 6.93 -11.36 9.55
CA ALA A 38 7.52 -10.25 8.81
C ALA A 38 7.66 -10.57 7.32
N GLY A 39 8.13 -11.77 6.96
CA GLY A 39 8.22 -12.19 5.56
C GLY A 39 6.87 -12.19 4.85
N ALA A 40 5.84 -12.77 5.47
CA ALA A 40 4.48 -12.74 4.94
C ALA A 40 3.94 -11.32 4.77
N ARG A 41 4.23 -10.43 5.74
CA ARG A 41 3.82 -9.03 5.71
C ARG A 41 4.47 -8.27 4.56
N VAL A 42 5.77 -8.46 4.34
CA VAL A 42 6.51 -7.80 3.24
C VAL A 42 5.90 -8.19 1.89
N ALA A 43 5.63 -9.48 1.66
CA ALA A 43 5.00 -9.93 0.43
C ALA A 43 3.60 -9.32 0.25
N ALA A 44 2.77 -9.33 1.31
CA ALA A 44 1.43 -8.75 1.26
C ALA A 44 1.45 -7.25 1.00
N GLU A 45 2.32 -6.49 1.69
CA GLU A 45 2.46 -5.05 1.51
C GLU A 45 2.93 -4.70 0.10
N HIS A 46 3.90 -5.44 -0.42
CA HIS A 46 4.41 -5.24 -1.79
C HIS A 46 3.31 -5.49 -2.83
N THR A 47 2.58 -6.61 -2.73
CA THR A 47 1.47 -6.90 -3.65
C THR A 47 0.35 -5.87 -3.57
N ILE A 48 -0.02 -5.41 -2.36
CA ILE A 48 -1.03 -4.35 -2.17
C ILE A 48 -0.53 -3.04 -2.77
N GLY A 49 0.76 -2.73 -2.64
CA GLY A 49 1.40 -1.57 -3.26
C GLY A 49 1.25 -1.56 -4.78
N ILE A 50 1.61 -2.68 -5.43
CA ILE A 50 1.46 -2.86 -6.88
C ILE A 50 0.00 -2.68 -7.30
N LEU A 51 -0.94 -3.34 -6.62
CA LEU A 51 -2.37 -3.26 -6.94
C LEU A 51 -2.93 -1.85 -6.78
N LYS A 52 -2.54 -1.11 -5.73
CA LYS A 52 -2.98 0.28 -5.50
C LYS A 52 -2.31 1.26 -6.47
N GLY A 53 -1.08 1.00 -6.87
CA GLY A 53 -0.41 1.74 -7.94
C GLY A 53 -1.21 1.60 -9.23
N ARG A 54 -1.52 0.36 -9.61
CA ARG A 54 -2.21 0.05 -10.86
C ARG A 54 -3.69 0.42 -10.89
N PHE A 55 -4.41 0.25 -9.78
CA PHE A 55 -5.84 0.53 -9.68
C PHE A 55 -6.12 1.61 -8.62
N LYS A 56 -6.20 2.87 -9.06
CA LYS A 56 -6.53 4.03 -8.18
C LYS A 56 -7.84 3.83 -7.40
N SER A 57 -8.76 3.00 -7.89
CA SER A 57 -9.99 2.61 -7.17
C SER A 57 -9.73 1.95 -5.80
N LEU A 58 -8.56 1.32 -5.61
CA LEU A 58 -8.13 0.74 -4.33
C LEU A 58 -7.48 1.76 -3.39
N LYS A 59 -6.97 2.90 -3.88
CA LYS A 59 -6.39 3.96 -3.03
C LYS A 59 -7.45 4.61 -2.13
N ARG A 60 -8.66 4.82 -2.67
CA ARG A 60 -9.82 5.30 -1.93
C ARG A 60 -10.96 4.30 -2.10
N LEU A 61 -10.79 3.08 -1.61
CA LEU A 61 -11.86 2.08 -1.64
C LEU A 61 -13.04 2.60 -0.80
N ARG A 62 -14.03 3.22 -1.46
CA ARG A 62 -15.20 3.87 -0.84
C ARG A 62 -16.25 2.84 -0.40
N VAL A 63 -15.83 1.76 0.25
CA VAL A 63 -16.73 0.75 0.80
C VAL A 63 -16.88 1.01 2.28
N HIS A 64 -18.08 1.40 2.70
CA HIS A 64 -18.39 1.58 4.11
C HIS A 64 -18.86 0.24 4.70
N ILE A 65 -18.02 -0.39 5.50
CA ILE A 65 -18.25 -1.75 5.99
C ILE A 65 -19.13 -1.70 7.25
N LYS A 66 -20.42 -2.00 7.11
CA LYS A 66 -21.37 -2.16 8.22
C LYS A 66 -21.66 -3.61 8.55
N GLY A 67 -21.47 -4.52 7.59
CA GLY A 67 -21.71 -5.94 7.80
C GLY A 67 -20.98 -6.85 6.84
N LYS A 68 -21.30 -8.15 6.94
CA LYS A 68 -20.67 -9.22 6.16
C LYS A 68 -20.81 -9.04 4.65
N LYS A 69 -21.93 -8.46 4.20
CA LYS A 69 -22.17 -8.20 2.77
C LYS A 69 -21.23 -7.15 2.22
N ASP A 70 -21.01 -6.06 2.95
CA ASP A 70 -20.10 -4.97 2.53
C ASP A 70 -18.65 -5.46 2.51
N LEU A 71 -18.27 -6.28 3.49
CA LEU A 71 -16.96 -6.93 3.52
C LEU A 71 -16.79 -7.87 2.33
N ALA A 72 -17.78 -8.71 2.04
CA ALA A 72 -17.75 -9.59 0.88
C ALA A 72 -17.61 -8.80 -0.41
N TRP A 73 -18.32 -7.68 -0.54
CA TRP A 73 -18.18 -6.78 -1.68
C TRP A 73 -16.74 -6.27 -1.80
N ALA A 74 -16.14 -5.75 -0.72
CA ALA A 74 -14.76 -5.26 -0.74
C ALA A 74 -13.78 -6.34 -1.19
N VAL A 75 -13.96 -7.57 -0.70
CA VAL A 75 -13.16 -8.74 -1.10
C VAL A 75 -13.36 -9.06 -2.59
N TYR A 76 -14.60 -9.05 -3.10
CA TYR A 76 -14.87 -9.27 -4.51
C TYR A 76 -14.19 -8.23 -5.39
N TRP A 77 -14.24 -6.95 -5.00
CA TRP A 77 -13.58 -5.87 -5.74
C TRP A 77 -12.06 -6.04 -5.80
N ILE A 78 -11.43 -6.32 -4.65
CA ILE A 78 -10.00 -6.62 -4.59
C ILE A 78 -9.66 -7.83 -5.46
N ARG A 79 -10.47 -8.89 -5.43
CA ARG A 79 -10.27 -10.08 -6.25
C ARG A 79 -10.38 -9.78 -7.74
N VAL A 80 -11.34 -8.94 -8.16
CA VAL A 80 -11.45 -8.48 -9.55
C VAL A 80 -10.19 -7.72 -9.96
N CYS A 81 -9.66 -6.84 -9.10
CA CYS A 81 -8.37 -6.17 -9.36
C CYS A 81 -7.22 -7.17 -9.54
N CYS A 82 -7.13 -8.23 -8.74
CA CYS A 82 -6.11 -9.27 -8.91
C CYS A 82 -6.26 -10.00 -10.26
N ILE A 83 -7.49 -10.37 -10.65
CA ILE A 83 -7.75 -11.03 -11.93
C ILE A 83 -7.37 -10.12 -13.09
N LEU A 84 -7.75 -8.84 -13.03
CA LEU A 84 -7.41 -7.86 -14.05
C LEU A 84 -5.90 -7.60 -14.10
N HIS A 85 -5.21 -7.58 -12.96
CA HIS A 85 -3.75 -7.46 -12.94
C HIS A 85 -3.10 -8.59 -13.73
N ASN A 86 -3.49 -9.84 -13.45
CA ASN A 86 -2.95 -11.01 -14.16
C ASN A 86 -3.28 -10.98 -15.65
N LEU A 87 -4.47 -10.49 -16.02
CA LEU A 87 -4.88 -10.35 -17.41
C LEU A 87 -4.05 -9.28 -18.15
N LEU A 88 -3.66 -8.22 -17.45
CA LEU A 88 -2.97 -7.05 -17.98
C LEU A 88 -1.47 -7.05 -17.65
N ASP A 89 -0.91 -8.16 -17.16
CA ASP A 89 0.46 -8.23 -16.65
C ASP A 89 1.51 -7.76 -17.68
N LYS A 90 1.29 -8.11 -18.97
CA LYS A 90 2.13 -7.72 -20.11
C LYS A 90 1.81 -6.34 -20.69
N ASP A 91 0.78 -5.68 -20.18
CA ASP A 91 0.39 -4.35 -20.61
C ASP A 91 1.33 -3.34 -19.95
N PRO A 92 2.10 -2.55 -20.72
CA PRO A 92 2.91 -1.50 -20.15
C PRO A 92 2.02 -0.61 -19.29
N TYR A 93 2.45 -0.39 -18.06
CA TYR A 93 1.78 0.53 -17.18
C TYR A 93 2.13 1.93 -17.65
N ASP A 94 1.13 2.75 -18.01
CA ASP A 94 1.37 4.18 -18.22
C ASP A 94 1.80 4.78 -16.87
N GLU A 95 3.11 4.97 -16.71
CA GLU A 95 3.71 5.69 -15.59
C GLU A 95 3.17 7.13 -15.52
N GLU A 96 2.64 7.67 -16.61
CA GLU A 96 2.01 9.00 -16.71
C GLU A 96 0.82 9.20 -15.76
N TRP A 97 0.21 8.13 -15.23
CA TRP A 97 -0.84 8.22 -14.20
C TRP A 97 -0.30 8.46 -12.77
N THR A 98 1.02 8.58 -12.57
CA THR A 98 1.57 9.16 -11.34
C THR A 98 1.30 10.66 -11.34
N GLU A 99 0.31 11.07 -10.56
CA GLU A 99 0.11 12.47 -10.21
C GLU A 99 1.39 13.00 -9.54
N GLU A 100 2.26 13.63 -10.32
CA GLU A 100 2.90 14.88 -9.90
C GLU A 100 1.81 15.95 -9.89
N GLU A 101 0.93 15.90 -8.89
CA GLU A 101 0.11 17.06 -8.52
C GLU A 101 1.04 18.09 -7.84
N ALA A 102 1.91 18.76 -8.60
CA ALA A 102 2.53 20.05 -8.28
C ALA A 102 3.55 20.49 -9.36
N ASN A 103 3.06 20.94 -10.51
CA ASN A 103 3.56 22.09 -11.30
C ASN A 103 3.13 21.91 -12.76
N ALA A 104 1.94 22.41 -13.08
CA ALA A 104 1.58 22.69 -14.45
C ALA A 104 2.43 23.88 -14.93
N GLU A 105 3.60 23.59 -15.50
CA GLU A 105 4.12 24.43 -16.57
C GLU A 105 3.58 23.84 -17.87
N GLU A 106 2.50 24.46 -18.37
CA GLU A 106 1.93 24.20 -19.69
C GLU A 106 3.02 24.42 -20.74
N ASN A 107 3.56 23.35 -21.30
CA ASN A 107 4.37 23.41 -22.51
C ASN A 107 3.70 22.58 -23.60
N GLU A 108 3.54 23.25 -24.73
CA GLU A 108 2.84 22.89 -25.97
C GLU A 108 3.33 21.55 -26.53
N ASP A 109 2.42 20.58 -26.70
CA ASP A 109 2.43 19.55 -27.76
C ASP A 109 1.12 18.74 -27.71
N ASP A 110 -0.03 19.42 -27.87
CA ASP A 110 -1.38 18.83 -27.81
C ASP A 110 -1.60 17.68 -28.81
N GLU A 111 -0.88 17.67 -29.94
CA GLU A 111 -1.08 16.69 -31.01
C GLU A 111 -0.48 15.31 -30.68
N LEU A 112 0.64 15.28 -29.95
CA LEU A 112 1.29 14.04 -29.48
C LEU A 112 0.48 13.36 -28.37
N VAL A 113 -0.08 14.15 -27.45
CA VAL A 113 -0.93 13.66 -26.34
C VAL A 113 -2.22 13.04 -26.88
N ILE A 114 -2.88 13.68 -27.86
CA ILE A 114 -4.10 13.15 -28.49
C ILE A 114 -3.83 11.81 -29.19
N HIS A 115 -2.69 11.65 -29.87
CA HIS A 115 -2.36 10.43 -30.60
C HIS A 115 -2.05 9.24 -29.65
N LEU A 116 -1.30 9.50 -28.57
CA LEU A 116 -1.03 8.51 -27.50
C LEU A 116 -2.32 8.07 -26.80
N GLN A 117 -3.23 9.01 -26.56
CA GLN A 117 -4.52 8.72 -25.93
C GLN A 117 -5.47 7.96 -26.88
N ALA A 118 -5.40 8.23 -28.19
CA ALA A 118 -6.10 7.46 -29.21
C ALA A 118 -5.58 6.01 -29.32
N ASP A 119 -4.26 5.81 -29.26
CA ASP A 119 -3.62 4.49 -29.35
C ASP A 119 -3.85 3.63 -28.09
N SER A 120 -3.80 4.23 -26.90
CA SER A 120 -4.19 3.55 -25.65
C SER A 120 -5.69 3.19 -25.64
N CYS A 121 -6.55 4.05 -26.19
CA CYS A 121 -7.98 3.78 -26.37
C CYS A 121 -8.25 2.61 -27.34
N GLN A 122 -7.53 2.57 -28.47
CA GLN A 122 -7.63 1.51 -29.47
C GLN A 122 -7.15 0.17 -28.91
N THR A 123 -5.99 0.17 -28.25
CA THR A 123 -5.41 -1.03 -27.61
C THR A 123 -6.32 -1.58 -26.50
N GLY A 124 -6.85 -0.70 -25.65
CA GLY A 124 -7.84 -1.07 -24.62
C GLY A 124 -9.12 -1.65 -25.23
N ARG A 125 -9.59 -1.11 -26.36
CA ARG A 125 -10.76 -1.64 -27.08
C ARG A 125 -10.50 -3.03 -27.64
N MET A 126 -9.35 -3.26 -28.28
CA MET A 126 -9.00 -4.58 -28.83
C MET A 126 -8.91 -5.65 -27.73
N LYS A 127 -8.30 -5.32 -26.58
CA LYS A 127 -8.24 -6.23 -25.43
C LYS A 127 -9.62 -6.57 -24.87
N ARG A 128 -10.52 -5.57 -24.75
CA ARG A 128 -11.91 -5.81 -24.33
C ARG A 128 -12.65 -6.73 -25.29
N GLU A 129 -12.52 -6.52 -26.60
CA GLU A 129 -13.16 -7.40 -27.59
C GLU A 129 -12.55 -8.80 -27.60
N ALA A 130 -11.24 -8.95 -27.40
CA ALA A 130 -10.60 -10.26 -27.27
C ALA A 130 -11.11 -11.03 -26.04
N VAL A 131 -11.25 -10.36 -24.90
CA VAL A 131 -11.85 -10.96 -23.69
C VAL A 131 -13.29 -11.38 -23.97
N LYS A 132 -14.10 -10.49 -24.56
CA LYS A 132 -15.49 -10.77 -24.93
C LYS A 132 -15.62 -11.97 -25.86
N GLN A 133 -14.81 -12.05 -26.91
CA GLN A 133 -14.73 -13.21 -27.82
C GLN A 133 -14.38 -14.49 -27.06
N SER A 134 -13.40 -14.44 -26.17
CA SER A 134 -12.97 -15.61 -25.38
C SER A 134 -14.01 -16.10 -24.36
N VAL A 135 -14.89 -15.21 -23.90
CA VAL A 135 -15.98 -15.54 -22.97
C VAL A 135 -17.18 -16.09 -23.73
N LEU A 136 -17.55 -15.43 -24.83
CA LEU A 136 -18.70 -15.83 -25.64
C LEU A 136 -18.44 -17.11 -26.44
N GLY A 137 -17.20 -17.37 -26.86
CA GLY A 137 -16.84 -18.60 -27.59
C GLY A 137 -16.68 -19.85 -26.72
N ARG A 138 -16.90 -19.75 -25.40
CA ARG A 138 -16.87 -20.89 -24.46
C ARG A 138 -18.25 -21.44 -24.11
N TYR A 139 -19.31 -20.82 -24.61
CA TYR A 139 -20.70 -21.28 -24.53
C TYR A 139 -21.20 -21.66 -25.92
#